data_AF-A0AAV0T1K3-F1
#
_entry.id   AF-A0AAV0T1K3-F1
#
_cell.length_a   1.000
_cell.length_b   1.000
_cell.length_c   1.000
_cell.angle_alpha   90.00
_cell.angle_beta   90.00
_cell.angle_gamma   90.00
#
_symmetry.space_group_name_H-M   'P 1'
#
loop_
_entity.id
_entity.type
_entity.pdbx_description
1 polymer ?
#
loop_
_entity_poly.entity_id
_entity_poly.type
_entity_poly.pdbx_seq_one_letter_code
_entity_poly.pdbx_strand_id
1 'polypeptide(L)'
;MPQEELPMVNLLLQRQRCHPLLEGFPAAARIGDLPLFIGAADAAQDAAFLKANDIQAVVALGTGNLIAKRCDVLLIDILDMEDELFLPHFDKCIHFLKKHLVRKTSVLVHCVYGQSRSAAVCVAYLMATQGKTLLEAYDVVQQARQCISINPGFLRQLELFERMGNDPEVMGSTSAHAELRTMMLPHLAPGEATSREFCAGIFIEPMLWMMTMSSFISNNNGKLLCPSCKAKLGSWNWLGVKCNCKCFVTPAFLLVFSRTQERAL
;
A
#
# COMPACT_ATOMS: atom_id res chain seq x y z
N MET A 1 -11.11 20.57 -8.88
CA MET A 1 -11.10 21.00 -7.46
C MET A 1 -9.78 21.71 -7.22
N PRO A 2 -9.72 22.79 -6.42
CA PRO A 2 -8.43 23.35 -6.03
C PRO A 2 -7.64 22.24 -5.33
N GLN A 3 -6.38 22.03 -5.71
CA GLN A 3 -5.48 21.21 -4.88
C GLN A 3 -5.44 21.89 -3.52
N GLU A 4 -5.96 21.23 -2.47
CA GLU A 4 -5.71 21.67 -1.10
C GLU A 4 -4.20 21.85 -0.96
N GLU A 5 -3.77 23.07 -0.69
CA GLU A 5 -2.35 23.35 -0.45
C GLU A 5 -1.93 22.54 0.77
N LEU A 6 -1.16 21.49 0.53
CA LEU A 6 -0.57 20.63 1.56
C LEU A 6 0.65 21.36 2.15
N PRO A 7 0.52 22.02 3.33
CA PRO A 7 1.56 22.91 3.82
C PRO A 7 2.85 22.15 4.15
N MET A 8 2.76 20.88 4.56
CA MET A 8 3.92 20.06 4.89
C MET A 8 4.68 19.60 3.66
N VAL A 9 3.98 19.18 2.61
CA VAL A 9 4.62 18.91 1.31
C VAL A 9 5.38 20.14 0.81
N ASN A 10 4.76 21.33 0.83
CA ASN A 10 5.42 22.55 0.36
C ASN A 10 6.67 22.90 1.19
N LEU A 11 6.60 22.77 2.51
CA LEU A 11 7.75 22.98 3.39
C LEU A 11 8.91 22.03 3.04
N LEU A 12 8.63 20.74 2.89
CA LEU A 12 9.64 19.73 2.59
C LEU A 12 10.25 19.93 1.20
N LEU A 13 9.44 20.29 0.19
CA LEU A 13 9.93 20.61 -1.14
C LEU A 13 10.84 21.85 -1.15
N GLN A 14 10.54 22.88 -0.33
CA GLN A 14 11.42 24.02 -0.17
C GLN A 14 12.73 23.63 0.51
N ARG A 15 12.69 22.79 1.55
CA ARG A 15 13.90 22.28 2.22
C ARG A 15 14.79 21.48 1.27
N GLN A 16 14.21 20.59 0.47
CA GLN A 16 14.92 19.75 -0.49
C GLN A 16 15.76 20.55 -1.50
N ARG A 17 15.39 21.79 -1.82
CA ARG A 17 16.17 22.67 -2.73
C ARG A 17 17.54 23.06 -2.16
N CYS A 18 17.68 23.02 -0.84
CA CYS A 18 18.92 23.34 -0.14
C CYS A 18 19.73 22.09 0.22
N HIS A 19 19.25 20.89 -0.15
CA HIS A 19 19.96 19.66 0.14
C HIS A 19 21.23 19.56 -0.70
N PRO A 20 22.30 18.99 -0.14
CA PRO A 20 23.53 18.80 -0.89
C PRO A 20 23.32 17.76 -2.00
N LEU A 21 24.07 17.90 -3.10
CA LEU A 21 24.05 16.95 -4.21
C LEU A 21 24.54 15.57 -3.74
N LEU A 22 24.17 14.51 -4.46
CA LEU A 22 24.54 13.13 -4.12
C LEU A 22 26.06 12.92 -4.04
N GLU A 23 26.82 13.68 -4.83
CA GLU A 23 28.27 13.58 -4.94
C GLU A 23 28.94 13.82 -3.57
N GLY A 24 29.79 12.87 -3.16
CA GLY A 24 30.51 12.93 -1.89
C GLY A 24 29.78 12.31 -0.68
N PHE A 25 28.55 11.80 -0.84
CA PHE A 25 27.88 11.05 0.22
C PHE A 25 28.21 9.55 0.16
N PRO A 26 28.28 8.86 1.32
CA PRO A 26 28.46 7.41 1.34
C PRO A 26 27.31 6.71 0.61
N ALA A 27 27.55 5.53 0.06
CA ALA A 27 26.54 4.72 -0.65
C ALA A 27 25.30 4.41 0.21
N ALA A 28 25.49 4.23 1.52
CA ALA A 28 24.43 4.00 2.49
C ALA A 28 24.75 4.65 3.85
N ALA A 29 23.71 4.83 4.67
CA ALA A 29 23.82 5.37 6.01
C ALA A 29 22.84 4.68 6.97
N ARG A 30 23.22 4.58 8.24
CA ARG A 30 22.38 4.02 9.31
C ARG A 30 21.42 5.09 9.83
N ILE A 31 20.15 4.72 10.03
CA ILE A 31 19.10 5.60 10.52
C ILE A 31 19.05 5.55 12.05
N GLY A 32 19.57 6.59 12.70
CA GLY A 32 19.65 6.69 14.16
C GLY A 32 20.31 5.45 14.78
N ASP A 33 19.74 4.98 15.89
CA ASP A 33 20.23 3.78 16.59
C ASP A 33 19.61 2.48 16.06
N LEU A 34 18.70 2.55 15.09
CA LEU A 34 18.04 1.36 14.55
C LEU A 34 19.03 0.53 13.72
N PRO A 35 18.89 -0.81 13.67
CA PRO A 35 19.59 -1.63 12.70
C PRO A 35 18.94 -1.49 11.30
N LEU A 36 18.71 -0.25 10.86
CA LEU A 36 18.06 0.13 9.61
C LEU A 36 18.98 1.06 8.83
N PHE A 37 19.22 0.73 7.57
CA PHE A 37 20.07 1.49 6.67
C PHE A 37 19.26 1.97 5.46
N ILE A 38 19.55 3.17 5.01
CA ILE A 38 19.09 3.73 3.73
C ILE A 38 20.27 3.83 2.78
N GLY A 39 20.12 3.40 1.52
CA GLY A 39 21.22 3.46 0.56
C GLY A 39 20.82 3.46 -0.90
N ALA A 40 21.85 3.59 -1.74
CA ALA A 40 21.81 3.45 -3.19
C ALA A 40 22.06 2.00 -3.62
N ALA A 41 21.94 1.73 -4.93
CA ALA A 41 22.06 0.38 -5.49
C ALA A 41 23.46 -0.22 -5.32
N ASP A 42 24.49 0.63 -5.35
CA ASP A 42 25.90 0.27 -5.10
C ASP A 42 26.09 -0.37 -3.71
N ALA A 43 25.43 0.13 -2.67
CA ALA A 43 25.48 -0.45 -1.33
C ALA A 43 24.90 -1.87 -1.28
N ALA A 44 23.90 -2.17 -2.11
CA ALA A 44 23.34 -3.52 -2.21
C ALA A 44 24.27 -4.47 -3.00
N GLN A 45 25.05 -3.94 -3.95
CA GLN A 45 26.03 -4.68 -4.73
C GLN A 45 27.37 -4.87 -3.99
N ASP A 46 27.63 -4.11 -2.94
CA ASP A 46 28.85 -4.20 -2.15
C ASP A 46 28.75 -5.29 -1.07
N ALA A 47 29.25 -6.49 -1.38
CA ALA A 47 29.31 -7.60 -0.44
C ALA A 47 30.12 -7.30 0.83
N ALA A 48 31.13 -6.43 0.76
CA ALA A 48 31.94 -6.05 1.92
C ALA A 48 31.13 -5.14 2.84
N PHE A 49 30.41 -4.16 2.29
CA PHE A 49 29.47 -3.32 3.05
C PHE A 49 28.38 -4.16 3.73
N LEU A 50 27.73 -5.08 2.98
CA LEU A 50 26.69 -5.95 3.52
C LEU A 50 27.19 -6.87 4.63
N LYS A 51 28.46 -7.30 4.56
CA LYS A 51 29.09 -8.11 5.60
C LYS A 51 29.49 -7.27 6.81
N ALA A 52 30.12 -6.12 6.61
CA ALA A 52 30.61 -5.25 7.66
C ALA A 52 29.48 -4.70 8.55
N ASN A 53 28.29 -4.47 7.97
CA ASN A 53 27.12 -3.95 8.68
C ASN A 53 26.13 -5.05 9.13
N ASP A 54 26.52 -6.32 8.99
CA ASP A 54 25.68 -7.49 9.24
C ASP A 54 24.28 -7.40 8.62
N ILE A 55 24.21 -6.95 7.36
CA ILE A 55 22.93 -6.87 6.63
C ILE A 55 22.43 -8.29 6.38
N GLN A 56 21.23 -8.59 6.90
CA GLN A 56 20.57 -9.88 6.79
C GLN A 56 19.29 -9.80 5.92
N ALA A 57 18.74 -8.60 5.74
CA ALA A 57 17.57 -8.37 4.91
C ALA A 57 17.70 -7.10 4.07
N VAL A 58 17.03 -7.09 2.91
CA VAL A 58 17.07 -5.96 1.96
C VAL A 58 15.68 -5.69 1.39
N VAL A 59 15.30 -4.42 1.33
CA VAL A 59 14.15 -3.93 0.56
C VAL A 59 14.69 -3.19 -0.67
N ALA A 60 14.39 -3.71 -1.87
CA ALA A 60 14.83 -3.14 -3.14
C ALA A 60 13.64 -2.52 -3.89
N LEU A 61 13.76 -1.24 -4.23
CA LEU A 61 12.68 -0.43 -4.81
C LEU A 61 13.03 -0.01 -6.25
N GLY A 62 12.39 -0.65 -7.23
CA GLY A 62 12.52 -0.35 -8.65
C GLY A 62 13.91 -0.60 -9.25
N THR A 63 14.65 -1.56 -8.69
CA THR A 63 16.02 -1.93 -9.12
C THR A 63 16.20 -3.42 -9.37
N GLY A 64 15.19 -4.25 -9.06
CA GLY A 64 15.33 -5.71 -9.07
C GLY A 64 16.23 -6.21 -7.94
N ASN A 65 16.68 -7.47 -8.04
CA ASN A 65 17.57 -8.06 -7.05
C ASN A 65 19.04 -7.83 -7.45
N LEU A 66 19.70 -6.89 -6.77
CA LEU A 66 21.10 -6.54 -7.00
C LEU A 66 22.04 -7.05 -5.89
N ILE A 67 21.56 -7.92 -5.00
CA ILE A 67 22.22 -8.18 -3.73
C ILE A 67 23.40 -9.13 -3.92
N ALA A 68 24.59 -8.68 -3.51
CA ALA A 68 25.84 -9.44 -3.67
C ALA A 68 26.12 -10.47 -2.54
N LYS A 69 25.20 -10.60 -1.58
CA LYS A 69 25.26 -11.54 -0.44
C LYS A 69 23.89 -12.18 -0.24
N ARG A 70 23.84 -13.40 0.30
CA ARG A 70 22.57 -14.03 0.68
C ARG A 70 21.89 -13.25 1.81
N CYS A 71 20.73 -12.67 1.51
CA CYS A 71 19.85 -11.95 2.43
C CYS A 71 18.39 -12.40 2.22
N ASP A 72 17.50 -12.12 3.17
CA ASP A 72 16.05 -12.10 2.91
C ASP A 72 15.72 -10.84 2.09
N VAL A 73 14.89 -10.94 1.07
CA VAL A 73 14.73 -9.86 0.07
C VAL A 73 13.27 -9.58 -0.19
N LEU A 74 12.89 -8.31 -0.05
CA LEU A 74 11.64 -7.79 -0.54
C LEU A 74 11.89 -6.92 -1.79
N LEU A 75 11.34 -7.36 -2.92
CA LEU A 75 11.33 -6.58 -4.15
C LEU A 75 9.98 -5.87 -4.30
N ILE A 76 10.05 -4.57 -4.57
CA ILE A 76 8.90 -3.74 -4.95
C ILE A 76 9.27 -3.08 -6.27
N ASP A 77 8.50 -3.39 -7.31
CA ASP A 77 8.65 -2.73 -8.60
C ASP A 77 7.87 -1.41 -8.54
N ILE A 78 8.61 -0.29 -8.49
CA ILE A 78 8.04 1.05 -8.42
C ILE A 78 9.01 2.06 -9.04
N LEU A 79 8.47 2.87 -9.95
CA LEU A 79 9.22 3.96 -10.59
C LEU A 79 9.27 5.19 -9.67
N ASP A 80 10.20 6.10 -9.93
CA ASP A 80 10.38 7.32 -9.12
C ASP A 80 9.64 8.52 -9.73
N MET A 81 8.35 8.32 -10.00
CA MET A 81 7.52 9.32 -10.66
C MET A 81 6.43 9.83 -9.71
N GLU A 82 5.99 11.07 -9.93
CA GLU A 82 4.99 11.71 -9.05
C GLU A 82 3.59 11.09 -9.13
N ASP A 83 3.30 10.42 -10.23
CA ASP A 83 2.05 9.71 -10.50
C ASP A 83 2.09 8.24 -10.04
N GLU A 84 3.24 7.73 -9.57
CA GLU A 84 3.32 6.37 -9.03
C GLU A 84 2.63 6.23 -7.67
N LEU A 85 1.88 5.14 -7.49
CA LEU A 85 1.18 4.83 -6.24
C LEU A 85 2.10 4.07 -5.29
N PHE A 86 2.66 4.76 -4.31
CA PHE A 86 3.53 4.17 -3.32
C PHE A 86 2.81 3.64 -2.08
N LEU A 87 1.75 4.35 -1.65
CA LEU A 87 1.02 4.05 -0.42
C LEU A 87 0.53 2.60 -0.36
N PRO A 88 0.02 1.98 -1.45
CA PRO A 88 -0.37 0.56 -1.43
C PRO A 88 0.77 -0.42 -1.09
N HIS A 89 2.03 -0.02 -1.23
CA HIS A 89 3.19 -0.85 -0.88
C HIS A 89 3.63 -0.68 0.59
N PHE A 90 3.12 0.31 1.31
CA PHE A 90 3.58 0.62 2.67
C PHE A 90 3.34 -0.54 3.63
N ASP A 91 2.18 -1.20 3.60
CA ASP A 91 1.89 -2.35 4.47
C ASP A 91 2.96 -3.45 4.32
N LYS A 92 3.20 -3.88 3.08
CA LYS A 92 4.18 -4.93 2.76
C LYS A 92 5.60 -4.54 3.20
N CYS A 93 6.01 -3.30 2.94
CA CYS A 93 7.32 -2.79 3.34
C CYS A 93 7.47 -2.69 4.86
N ILE A 94 6.50 -2.09 5.54
CA ILE A 94 6.49 -1.89 6.99
C ILE A 94 6.48 -3.24 7.71
N HIS A 95 5.67 -4.20 7.24
CA HIS A 95 5.64 -5.56 7.77
C HIS A 95 7.00 -6.26 7.65
N PHE A 96 7.64 -6.18 6.48
CA PHE A 96 8.96 -6.76 6.26
C PHE A 96 10.02 -6.12 7.18
N LEU A 97 10.02 -4.80 7.31
CA LEU A 97 10.92 -4.08 8.21
C LEU A 97 10.68 -4.47 9.68
N LYS A 98 9.42 -4.49 10.14
CA LYS A 98 9.06 -4.91 11.50
C LYS A 98 9.55 -6.33 11.81
N LYS A 99 9.32 -7.29 10.91
CA LYS A 99 9.74 -8.70 11.06
C LYS A 99 11.23 -8.82 11.39
N HIS A 100 12.08 -8.00 10.77
CA HIS A 100 13.54 -8.05 10.93
C HIS A 100 14.03 -7.16 12.07
N LEU A 101 13.56 -5.91 12.16
CA LEU A 101 14.05 -4.95 13.15
C LEU A 101 13.68 -5.33 14.59
N VAL A 102 12.53 -5.99 14.82
CA VAL A 102 12.18 -6.56 16.14
C VAL A 102 13.19 -7.61 16.60
N ARG A 103 13.78 -8.36 15.66
CA ARG A 103 14.81 -9.37 15.92
C ARG A 103 16.23 -8.78 15.99
N LYS A 104 16.35 -7.44 15.91
CA LYS A 104 17.62 -6.69 15.85
C LYS A 104 18.53 -7.10 14.68
N THR A 105 17.95 -7.61 13.59
CA THR A 105 18.72 -7.92 12.37
C THR A 105 18.83 -6.68 11.49
N SER A 106 20.01 -6.42 10.93
CA SER A 106 20.22 -5.23 10.09
C SER A 106 19.53 -5.34 8.73
N VAL A 107 18.81 -4.28 8.36
CA VAL A 107 18.07 -4.19 7.10
C VAL A 107 18.58 -3.02 6.27
N LEU A 108 18.79 -3.23 4.97
CA LEU A 108 19.06 -2.17 3.99
C LEU A 108 17.80 -1.88 3.17
N VAL A 109 17.36 -0.64 3.12
CA VAL A 109 16.33 -0.16 2.19
C VAL A 109 17.02 0.66 1.11
N HIS A 110 16.92 0.23 -0.15
CA HIS A 110 17.58 0.91 -1.26
C HIS A 110 16.68 1.10 -2.48
N CYS A 111 17.06 2.10 -3.28
CA CYS A 111 16.58 2.29 -4.65
C CYS A 111 17.81 2.49 -5.56
N VAL A 112 17.70 3.30 -6.62
CA VAL A 112 18.84 3.61 -7.50
C VAL A 112 19.87 4.48 -6.75
N TYR A 113 19.46 5.68 -6.32
CA TYR A 113 20.35 6.68 -5.70
C TYR A 113 20.20 6.81 -4.18
N GLY A 114 19.22 6.10 -3.60
CA GLY A 114 18.95 6.17 -2.17
C GLY A 114 18.38 7.52 -1.71
N GLN A 115 17.65 8.24 -2.57
CA GLN A 115 17.17 9.61 -2.29
C GLN A 115 15.67 9.73 -2.09
N SER A 116 14.86 9.12 -2.97
CA SER A 116 13.40 9.29 -2.99
C SER A 116 12.67 8.04 -2.50
N ARG A 117 12.57 6.99 -3.34
CA ARG A 117 11.84 5.74 -3.01
C ARG A 117 12.22 5.13 -1.66
N SER A 118 13.51 4.90 -1.43
CA SER A 118 14.00 4.30 -0.19
C SER A 118 13.81 5.21 1.02
N ALA A 119 13.98 6.52 0.85
CA ALA A 119 13.72 7.50 1.90
C ALA A 119 12.26 7.49 2.32
N ALA A 120 11.33 7.50 1.36
CA ALA A 120 9.90 7.45 1.64
C ALA A 120 9.48 6.17 2.41
N VAL A 121 10.02 4.99 2.07
CA VAL A 121 9.77 3.77 2.86
C VAL A 121 10.31 3.88 4.29
N CYS A 122 11.50 4.45 4.47
CA CYS A 122 12.07 4.66 5.80
C CYS A 122 11.23 5.65 6.61
N VAL A 123 10.77 6.74 6.00
CA VAL A 123 9.88 7.72 6.62
C VAL A 123 8.57 7.06 7.04
N ALA A 124 7.89 6.36 6.12
CA ALA A 124 6.65 5.65 6.41
C ALA A 124 6.80 4.63 7.55
N TYR A 125 7.93 3.91 7.60
CA TYR A 125 8.23 2.98 8.68
C TYR A 125 8.33 3.70 10.04
N LEU A 126 9.05 4.80 10.12
CA LEU A 126 9.19 5.56 11.36
C LEU A 126 7.85 6.15 11.82
N MET A 127 7.03 6.65 10.90
CA MET A 127 5.67 7.12 11.17
C MET A 127 4.82 6.00 11.77
N ALA A 128 4.76 4.84 11.11
CA ALA A 128 3.92 3.71 11.49
C ALA A 128 4.36 2.98 12.76
N THR A 129 5.64 3.04 13.12
CA THR A 129 6.19 2.26 14.25
C THR A 129 6.57 3.07 15.46
N GLN A 130 6.81 4.37 15.29
CA GLN A 130 7.21 5.28 16.37
C GLN A 130 6.21 6.41 16.60
N GLY A 131 5.09 6.43 15.87
CA GLY A 131 4.07 7.47 15.99
C GLY A 131 4.56 8.87 15.60
N LYS A 132 5.62 8.95 14.80
CA LYS A 132 6.20 10.21 14.33
C LYS A 132 5.30 10.85 13.29
N THR A 133 5.25 12.17 13.32
CA THR A 133 4.70 12.96 12.21
C THR A 133 5.54 12.79 10.94
N LEU A 134 5.00 13.19 9.79
CA LEU A 134 5.76 13.21 8.53
C LEU A 134 7.07 13.99 8.69
N LEU A 135 6.99 15.21 9.26
CA LEU A 135 8.14 16.08 9.44
C LEU A 135 9.21 15.45 10.35
N GLU A 136 8.81 14.90 11.50
CA GLU A 136 9.74 14.27 12.44
C GLU A 136 10.41 13.02 11.85
N ALA A 137 9.65 12.18 11.15
CA ALA A 137 10.18 10.99 10.51
C ALA A 137 11.13 11.35 9.36
N TYR A 138 10.78 12.36 8.57
CA TYR A 138 11.64 12.91 7.52
C TYR A 138 12.97 13.42 8.08
N ASP A 139 12.93 14.19 9.18
CA ASP A 139 14.13 14.74 9.81
C ASP A 139 15.10 13.64 10.28
N VAL A 140 14.59 12.55 10.85
CA VAL A 140 15.41 11.40 11.26
C VAL A 140 16.11 10.75 10.06
N VAL A 141 15.41 10.57 8.95
CA VAL A 141 16.00 9.99 7.73
C VAL A 141 16.99 10.97 7.08
N GLN A 142 16.69 12.27 7.07
CA GLN A 142 17.58 13.29 6.54
C GLN A 142 18.89 13.39 7.35
N GLN A 143 18.81 13.31 8.67
CA GLN A 143 20.00 13.33 9.54
C GLN A 143 20.95 12.18 9.20
N ALA A 144 20.42 11.00 8.88
CA ALA A 144 21.21 9.86 8.44
C ALA A 144 21.80 10.07 7.04
N ARG A 145 21.01 10.61 6.11
CA ARG A 145 21.41 10.84 4.71
C ARG A 145 20.92 12.20 4.23
N GLN A 146 21.80 13.20 4.26
CA GLN A 146 21.43 14.61 4.03
C GLN A 146 20.94 14.90 2.61
N CYS A 147 21.36 14.09 1.64
CA CYS A 147 21.01 14.23 0.22
C CYS A 147 19.68 13.54 -0.17
N ILE A 148 18.85 13.11 0.78
CA ILE A 148 17.51 12.60 0.45
C ILE A 148 16.71 13.66 -0.30
N SER A 149 15.87 13.25 -1.23
CA SER A 149 15.01 14.16 -1.98
C SER A 149 13.82 13.33 -2.44
N ILE A 150 12.75 13.34 -1.65
CA ILE A 150 11.55 12.54 -1.93
C ILE A 150 10.75 13.28 -3.00
N ASN A 151 10.28 12.54 -4.02
CA ASN A 151 9.49 13.17 -5.06
C ASN A 151 8.16 13.72 -4.50
N PRO A 152 7.60 14.78 -5.10
CA PRO A 152 6.38 15.42 -4.59
C PRO A 152 5.18 14.48 -4.45
N GLY A 153 5.02 13.52 -5.37
CA GLY A 153 3.95 12.52 -5.33
C GLY A 153 4.01 11.62 -4.10
N PHE A 154 5.21 11.21 -3.72
CA PHE A 154 5.44 10.40 -2.52
C PHE A 154 5.29 11.20 -1.25
N LEU A 155 5.71 12.47 -1.22
CA LEU A 155 5.45 13.36 -0.08
C LEU A 155 3.93 13.54 0.16
N ARG A 156 3.15 13.74 -0.90
CA ARG A 156 1.68 13.82 -0.80
C ARG A 156 1.08 12.54 -0.21
N GLN A 157 1.59 11.38 -0.64
CA GLN A 157 1.14 10.09 -0.13
C GLN A 157 1.58 9.84 1.33
N LEU A 158 2.73 10.35 1.76
CA LEU A 158 3.16 10.29 3.16
C LEU A 158 2.31 11.20 4.06
N GLU A 159 1.95 12.40 3.62
CA GLU A 159 1.03 13.27 4.37
C GLU A 159 -0.39 12.67 4.42
N LEU A 160 -0.82 12.01 3.34
CA LEU A 160 -2.05 11.24 3.32
C LEU A 160 -2.00 10.08 4.32
N PHE A 161 -0.87 9.37 4.39
CA PHE A 161 -0.63 8.30 5.33
C PHE A 161 -0.67 8.78 6.79
N GLU A 162 -0.14 9.96 7.08
CA GLU A 162 -0.28 10.61 8.40
C GLU A 162 -1.75 10.88 8.75
N ARG A 163 -2.52 11.41 7.79
CA ARG A 163 -3.98 11.65 7.94
C ARG A 163 -4.80 10.35 8.04
N MET A 164 -4.25 9.22 7.60
CA MET A 164 -4.79 7.88 7.82
C MET A 164 -4.47 7.34 9.23
N GLY A 165 -3.74 8.08 10.06
CA GLY A 165 -3.34 7.67 11.41
C GLY A 165 -2.06 6.83 11.43
N ASN A 166 -1.22 6.95 10.39
CA ASN A 166 -0.03 6.12 10.20
C ASN A 166 -0.33 4.61 10.10
N ASP A 167 -1.56 4.27 9.73
CA ASP A 167 -2.03 2.91 9.54
C ASP A 167 -1.98 2.54 8.05
N PRO A 168 -1.22 1.49 7.66
CA PRO A 168 -1.13 1.09 6.26
C PRO A 168 -2.38 0.36 5.74
N GLU A 169 -3.41 0.16 6.56
CA GLU A 169 -4.69 -0.39 6.13
C GLU A 169 -5.41 0.52 5.11
N VAL A 170 -5.39 0.13 3.84
CA VAL A 170 -6.06 0.84 2.74
C VAL A 170 -7.61 0.92 2.91
N MET A 171 -8.20 0.04 3.74
CA MET A 171 -9.65 -0.14 3.88
C MET A 171 -10.29 0.67 5.00
N GLY A 172 -9.57 1.57 5.67
CA GLY A 172 -10.13 2.41 6.71
C GLY A 172 -11.27 3.35 6.23
N SER A 173 -11.97 3.91 7.20
CA SER A 173 -13.20 4.70 7.00
C SER A 173 -13.00 6.22 7.05
N THR A 174 -11.76 6.72 7.22
CA THR A 174 -11.51 8.17 7.32
C THR A 174 -11.62 8.86 5.95
N SER A 175 -11.72 10.19 5.94
CA SER A 175 -11.69 10.99 4.70
C SER A 175 -10.39 10.80 3.91
N ALA A 176 -9.26 10.61 4.58
CA ALA A 176 -7.97 10.29 3.97
C ALA A 176 -8.01 8.96 3.18
N HIS A 177 -8.70 7.95 3.71
CA HIS A 177 -8.91 6.70 2.97
C HIS A 177 -9.80 6.92 1.73
N ALA A 178 -10.74 7.86 1.76
CA ALA A 178 -11.54 8.21 0.57
C ALA A 178 -10.70 8.92 -0.50
N GLU A 179 -9.76 9.76 -0.09
CA GLU A 179 -8.80 10.41 -0.98
C GLU A 179 -7.85 9.37 -1.60
N LEU A 180 -7.31 8.44 -0.82
CA LEU A 180 -6.52 7.32 -1.33
C LEU A 180 -7.28 6.52 -2.39
N ARG A 181 -8.53 6.15 -2.10
CA ARG A 181 -9.39 5.46 -3.07
C ARG A 181 -9.55 6.25 -4.37
N THR A 182 -9.69 7.57 -4.27
CA THR A 182 -9.78 8.45 -5.45
C THR A 182 -8.47 8.50 -6.23
N MET A 183 -7.34 8.57 -5.53
CA MET A 183 -6.00 8.54 -6.12
C MET A 183 -5.73 7.22 -6.86
N MET A 184 -6.28 6.10 -6.40
CA MET A 184 -6.09 4.79 -7.02
C MET A 184 -6.89 4.57 -8.32
N LEU A 185 -7.95 5.35 -8.58
CA LEU A 185 -8.86 5.14 -9.72
C LEU A 185 -8.17 5.16 -11.10
N PRO A 186 -7.25 6.10 -11.41
CA PRO A 186 -6.63 6.19 -12.74
C PRO A 186 -5.62 5.07 -13.04
N HIS A 187 -5.12 4.39 -12.01
CA HIS A 187 -4.08 3.35 -12.13
C HIS A 187 -4.66 1.95 -12.34
N LEU A 188 -5.98 1.84 -12.42
CA LEU A 188 -6.68 0.60 -12.79
C LEU A 188 -6.65 0.49 -14.33
N ALA A 189 -6.12 -0.61 -14.88
CA ALA A 189 -5.92 -0.78 -16.32
C ALA A 189 -7.24 -0.57 -17.13
N PRO A 190 -7.22 -0.11 -18.39
CA PRO A 190 -8.43 -0.02 -19.20
C PRO A 190 -8.92 -1.44 -19.53
N GLY A 191 -9.96 -1.90 -18.81
CA GLY A 191 -10.39 -3.31 -18.76
C GLY A 191 -10.39 -3.89 -17.34
N GLU A 192 -9.59 -3.33 -16.44
CA GLU A 192 -9.71 -3.43 -14.97
C GLU A 192 -10.41 -2.21 -14.36
N ALA A 193 -10.54 -1.13 -15.15
CA ALA A 193 -11.45 -0.02 -14.98
C ALA A 193 -12.90 -0.45 -15.29
N THR A 194 -13.34 -1.55 -14.69
CA THR A 194 -14.75 -1.62 -14.34
C THR A 194 -14.88 -0.67 -13.16
N SER A 195 -15.64 0.40 -13.34
CA SER A 195 -16.31 1.08 -12.24
C SER A 195 -16.58 0.09 -11.11
N ARG A 196 -15.81 0.04 -10.02
CA ARG A 196 -16.42 -0.39 -8.76
C ARG A 196 -17.00 0.88 -8.15
N GLU A 197 -18.07 1.39 -8.79
CA GLU A 197 -19.21 1.77 -7.95
C GLU A 197 -19.44 0.50 -7.11
N PHE A 198 -19.00 0.54 -5.85
CA PHE A 198 -18.88 -0.62 -4.97
C PHE A 198 -20.03 -1.57 -5.26
N CYS A 199 -19.73 -2.79 -5.72
CA CYS A 199 -20.81 -3.77 -5.86
C CYS A 199 -21.46 -3.87 -4.49
N ALA A 200 -22.80 -3.76 -4.46
CA ALA A 200 -23.56 -3.73 -3.21
C ALA A 200 -23.42 -5.03 -2.40
N GLY A 201 -22.67 -6.01 -2.91
CA GLY A 201 -22.52 -7.33 -2.36
C GLY A 201 -21.60 -8.23 -3.19
N ILE A 202 -21.48 -9.47 -2.75
CA ILE A 202 -20.78 -10.56 -3.43
C ILE A 202 -21.77 -11.33 -4.29
N PHE A 203 -21.42 -11.62 -5.53
CA PHE A 203 -22.17 -12.58 -6.34
C PHE A 203 -21.62 -13.99 -6.09
N ILE A 204 -22.51 -14.93 -5.79
CA ILE A 204 -22.18 -16.33 -5.57
C ILE A 204 -22.79 -17.20 -6.66
N GLU A 205 -22.22 -18.38 -6.86
CA GLU A 205 -22.88 -19.41 -7.65
C GLU A 205 -24.08 -20.00 -6.88
N PRO A 206 -25.18 -20.36 -7.57
CA PRO A 206 -26.32 -21.00 -6.92
C PRO A 206 -25.92 -22.33 -6.30
N MET A 207 -26.17 -22.47 -4.99
CA MET A 207 -25.91 -23.72 -4.27
C MET A 207 -27.01 -24.76 -4.56
N LEU A 208 -26.69 -26.05 -4.43
CA LEU A 208 -27.60 -27.15 -4.73
C LEU A 208 -28.95 -27.06 -3.98
N TRP A 209 -28.95 -26.56 -2.75
CA TRP A 209 -30.18 -26.36 -1.97
C TRP A 209 -31.08 -25.24 -2.52
N MET A 210 -30.52 -24.25 -3.21
CA MET A 210 -31.29 -23.19 -3.87
C MET A 210 -32.00 -23.69 -5.12
N MET A 211 -31.46 -24.74 -5.77
CA MET A 211 -32.05 -25.36 -6.96
C MET A 211 -33.11 -26.42 -6.66
N THR A 212 -33.29 -26.79 -5.39
CA THR A 212 -34.28 -27.79 -4.95
C THR A 212 -35.50 -27.17 -4.26
N MET A 213 -35.49 -25.87 -3.99
CA MET A 213 -36.64 -25.14 -3.45
C MET A 213 -37.55 -24.62 -4.58
N SER A 214 -38.83 -25.01 -4.55
CA SER A 214 -39.84 -24.66 -5.57
C SER A 214 -39.95 -23.15 -5.81
N SER A 215 -39.77 -22.32 -4.78
CA SER A 215 -39.83 -20.86 -4.85
C SER A 215 -38.76 -20.21 -5.73
N PHE A 216 -37.63 -20.89 -5.96
CA PHE A 216 -36.57 -20.42 -6.86
C PHE A 216 -36.80 -20.87 -8.30
N ILE A 217 -37.52 -21.96 -8.51
CA ILE A 217 -37.73 -22.57 -9.82
C ILE A 217 -38.97 -21.96 -10.52
N SER A 218 -39.98 -21.55 -9.75
CA SER A 218 -41.22 -21.00 -10.29
C SER A 218 -41.13 -19.53 -10.73
N ASN A 219 -40.10 -18.80 -10.26
CA ASN A 219 -39.98 -17.36 -10.42
C ASN A 219 -38.61 -17.00 -11.00
N ASN A 220 -38.53 -15.93 -11.79
CA ASN A 220 -37.27 -15.49 -12.41
C ASN A 220 -36.40 -14.61 -11.49
N ASN A 221 -36.94 -14.10 -10.38
CA ASN A 221 -36.20 -13.31 -9.40
C ASN A 221 -36.79 -13.46 -7.98
N GLY A 222 -36.03 -13.03 -6.97
CA GLY A 222 -36.50 -13.07 -5.58
C GLY A 222 -35.49 -12.55 -4.55
N LYS A 223 -35.80 -12.78 -3.26
CA LYS A 223 -34.97 -12.39 -2.11
C LYS A 223 -34.21 -13.61 -1.58
N LEU A 224 -32.95 -13.41 -1.22
CA LEU A 224 -32.18 -14.40 -0.46
C LEU A 224 -32.40 -14.16 1.03
N LEU A 225 -32.93 -15.17 1.73
CA LEU A 225 -33.18 -15.14 3.17
C LEU A 225 -32.25 -16.11 3.88
N CYS A 226 -31.79 -15.74 5.07
CA CYS A 226 -31.03 -16.63 5.93
C CYS A 226 -31.90 -17.85 6.29
N PRO A 227 -31.43 -19.09 6.08
CA PRO A 227 -32.20 -20.28 6.40
C PRO A 227 -32.59 -20.37 7.88
N SER A 228 -31.68 -19.89 8.76
CA SER A 228 -31.83 -19.94 10.22
C SER A 228 -32.71 -18.81 10.77
N CYS A 229 -32.34 -17.54 10.57
CA CYS A 229 -33.04 -16.40 11.19
C CYS A 229 -34.03 -15.67 10.27
N LYS A 230 -34.18 -16.11 9.01
CA LYS A 230 -35.03 -15.49 7.97
C LYS A 230 -34.70 -14.04 7.62
N ALA A 231 -33.64 -13.46 8.18
CA ALA A 231 -33.16 -12.13 7.79
C ALA A 231 -32.81 -12.09 6.30
N LYS A 232 -33.14 -10.99 5.62
CA LYS A 232 -32.82 -10.82 4.19
C LYS A 232 -31.31 -10.60 4.03
N LEU A 233 -30.64 -11.54 3.38
CA LEU A 233 -29.20 -11.50 3.06
C LEU A 233 -28.92 -10.82 1.73
N GLY A 234 -29.88 -10.88 0.79
CA GLY A 234 -29.71 -10.28 -0.53
C GLY A 234 -30.83 -10.61 -1.51
N SER A 235 -30.49 -10.85 -2.76
CA SER A 235 -31.45 -11.07 -3.85
C SER A 235 -30.89 -11.95 -4.95
N TRP A 236 -31.77 -12.54 -5.75
CA TRP A 236 -31.38 -13.36 -6.89
C TRP A 236 -32.22 -13.05 -8.13
N ASN A 237 -31.67 -13.29 -9.31
CA ASN A 237 -32.33 -13.17 -10.62
C ASN A 237 -31.66 -14.12 -11.63
N TRP A 238 -32.43 -15.05 -12.19
CA TRP A 238 -31.94 -16.04 -13.16
C TRP A 238 -31.59 -15.42 -14.52
N LEU A 239 -32.26 -14.33 -14.90
CA LEU A 239 -31.97 -13.60 -16.14
C LEU A 239 -30.75 -12.69 -16.01
N GLY A 240 -30.23 -12.56 -14.78
CA GLY A 240 -29.09 -11.72 -14.45
C GLY A 240 -29.47 -10.32 -14.01
N VAL A 241 -28.48 -9.60 -13.48
CA VAL A 241 -28.60 -8.19 -13.06
C VAL A 241 -27.36 -7.41 -13.46
N LYS A 242 -27.53 -6.13 -13.74
CA LYS A 242 -26.42 -5.19 -13.85
C LYS A 242 -26.04 -4.71 -12.45
N CYS A 243 -24.85 -5.08 -11.96
CA CYS A 243 -24.33 -4.56 -10.69
C CYS A 243 -24.13 -3.04 -10.78
N ASN A 244 -24.07 -2.37 -9.63
CA ASN A 244 -23.62 -0.97 -9.55
C ASN A 244 -22.25 -0.79 -10.24
N CYS A 245 -21.38 -1.80 -10.17
CA CYS A 245 -20.12 -1.80 -10.89
C CYS A 245 -20.23 -1.87 -12.42
N LYS A 246 -21.46 -1.81 -12.94
CA LYS A 246 -21.88 -1.93 -14.34
C LYS A 246 -21.60 -3.29 -14.98
N CYS A 247 -20.95 -4.24 -14.30
CA CYS A 247 -20.84 -5.63 -14.74
C CYS A 247 -22.22 -6.30 -14.72
N PHE A 248 -22.56 -6.99 -15.80
CA PHE A 248 -23.74 -7.83 -15.87
C PHE A 248 -23.40 -9.24 -15.38
N VAL A 249 -24.15 -9.73 -14.40
CA VAL A 249 -23.91 -11.05 -13.79
C VAL A 249 -25.13 -11.93 -14.07
N THR A 250 -24.92 -13.15 -14.57
CA THR A 250 -25.99 -14.13 -14.80
C THR A 250 -25.48 -15.57 -14.63
N PRO A 251 -26.22 -16.45 -13.93
CA PRO A 251 -27.36 -16.12 -13.08
C PRO A 251 -26.90 -15.31 -11.86
N ALA A 252 -27.67 -14.33 -11.45
CA ALA A 252 -27.26 -13.38 -10.42
C ALA A 252 -27.76 -13.79 -9.03
N PHE A 253 -26.87 -14.19 -8.13
CA PHE A 253 -27.18 -14.39 -6.70
C PHE A 253 -26.32 -13.46 -5.85
N LEU A 254 -26.90 -12.36 -5.39
CA LEU A 254 -26.21 -11.28 -4.69
C LEU A 254 -26.39 -11.38 -3.17
N LEU A 255 -25.29 -11.44 -2.43
CA LEU A 255 -25.23 -11.31 -0.97
C LEU A 255 -24.70 -9.93 -0.57
N VAL A 256 -25.47 -9.17 0.22
CA VAL A 256 -25.12 -7.77 0.56
C VAL A 256 -24.11 -7.73 1.71
N PHE A 257 -22.99 -7.02 1.53
CA PHE A 257 -21.88 -6.96 2.50
C PHE A 257 -22.31 -6.50 3.90
N SER A 258 -23.21 -5.52 4.02
CA SER A 258 -23.70 -5.05 5.32
C SER A 258 -24.51 -6.09 6.10
N ARG A 259 -24.78 -7.25 5.52
CA ARG A 259 -25.60 -8.33 6.08
C ARG A 259 -24.88 -9.68 6.12
N THR A 260 -23.59 -9.71 5.75
CA THR A 260 -22.78 -10.94 5.67
C THR A 260 -21.36 -10.66 6.13
N GLN A 261 -20.77 -11.60 6.87
CA GLN A 261 -19.35 -11.55 7.26
C GLN A 261 -18.63 -12.74 6.62
N GLU A 262 -17.42 -12.51 6.12
CA GLU A 262 -16.55 -13.57 5.62
C GLU A 262 -15.77 -14.17 6.80
N ARG A 263 -15.75 -15.50 6.89
CA ARG A 263 -14.96 -16.23 7.88
C ARG A 263 -13.98 -17.09 7.11
N ALA A 264 -12.70 -16.73 7.17
CA ALA A 264 -11.64 -17.60 6.67
C ALA A 264 -11.65 -18.89 7.49
N LEU A 265 -11.76 -20.03 6.81
CA LEU A 265 -11.68 -21.38 7.36
C LEU A 265 -10.24 -21.87 7.33
#